data_AF-A0A367J8Y4-F1
#
_entry.id   AF-A0A367J8Y4-F1
#
_cell.length_a   1.000
_cell.length_b   1.000
_cell.length_c   1.000
_cell.angle_alpha   90.00
_cell.angle_beta   90.00
_cell.angle_gamma   90.00
#
_symmetry.space_group_name_H-M   'P 1'
#
loop_
_entity.id
_entity.type
_entity.pdbx_description
1 polymer ?
#
loop_
_entity_poly.entity_id
_entity_poly.type
_entity_poly.pdbx_seq_one_letter_code
_entity_poly.pdbx_strand_id
1 'polypeptide(L)'
;MSGQRGSAPSLALTDILNSQTLTPLLNDPEVCESLVPYLPEESEKTAEEVRQVVRSPQFSQAVQSLTVALQTGQLGPLLSQLGLDPSAGYSVELFLNAIEKQAQEKNSNAMEED
;
A
#
# COMPACT_ATOMS: atom_id res chain seq x y z
N MET A 1 14.74 -34.90 -9.28
CA MET A 1 14.76 -34.38 -7.90
C MET A 1 14.63 -32.86 -7.98
N SER A 2 13.39 -32.35 -8.04
CA SER A 2 13.17 -30.90 -8.00
C SER A 2 13.20 -30.46 -6.55
N GLY A 3 14.37 -29.96 -6.13
CA GLY A 3 14.55 -29.30 -4.84
C GLY A 3 13.66 -28.06 -4.81
N GLN A 4 12.56 -28.18 -4.07
CA GLN A 4 11.74 -27.09 -3.62
C GLN A 4 12.64 -26.18 -2.77
N ARG A 5 13.20 -25.14 -3.41
CA ARG A 5 13.83 -24.06 -2.67
C ARG A 5 12.69 -23.31 -1.99
N GLY A 6 12.50 -23.57 -0.70
CA GLY A 6 11.76 -22.66 0.16
C GLY A 6 12.47 -21.33 0.12
N SER A 7 12.05 -20.44 -0.77
CA SER A 7 12.32 -19.02 -0.63
C SER A 7 11.71 -18.65 0.72
N ALA A 8 12.52 -18.07 1.61
CA ALA A 8 12.03 -17.44 2.83
C ALA A 8 10.76 -16.64 2.50
N PRO A 9 9.76 -16.55 3.40
CA PRO A 9 8.57 -15.76 3.12
C PRO A 9 9.03 -14.32 2.88
N SER A 10 9.20 -13.96 1.62
CA SER A 10 9.42 -12.61 1.18
C SER A 10 8.17 -11.88 1.61
N LEU A 11 8.30 -11.09 2.67
CA LEU A 11 7.21 -10.35 3.29
C LEU A 11 6.39 -9.71 2.17
N ALA A 12 5.12 -10.09 2.08
CA ALA A 12 4.25 -9.65 1.00
C ALA A 12 3.39 -8.49 1.49
N LEU A 13 3.13 -7.49 0.63
CA LEU A 13 2.19 -6.44 1.01
C LEU A 13 0.80 -7.01 1.29
N THR A 14 0.44 -8.16 0.71
CA THR A 14 -0.83 -8.84 1.00
C THR A 14 -0.95 -9.34 2.43
N ASP A 15 0.17 -9.59 3.11
CA ASP A 15 0.19 -10.00 4.52
C ASP A 15 -0.04 -8.80 5.45
N ILE A 16 0.32 -7.60 5.00
CA ILE A 16 0.30 -6.35 5.77
C ILE A 16 -0.95 -5.52 5.46
N LEU A 17 -1.29 -5.36 4.19
CA LEU A 17 -2.47 -4.67 3.66
C LEU A 17 -3.64 -5.64 3.53
N ASN A 18 -3.98 -6.32 4.63
CA ASN A 18 -5.09 -7.26 4.68
C ASN A 18 -6.30 -6.63 5.37
N SER A 19 -7.47 -7.24 5.19
CA SER A 19 -8.72 -6.71 5.76
C SER A 19 -8.71 -6.61 7.29
N GLN A 20 -7.98 -7.48 8.01
CA GLN A 20 -7.89 -7.44 9.47
C GLN A 20 -7.03 -6.27 9.95
N THR A 21 -5.89 -6.02 9.31
CA THR A 21 -4.99 -4.90 9.66
C THR A 21 -5.57 -3.55 9.25
N LEU A 22 -6.29 -3.51 8.13
CA LEU A 22 -6.93 -2.29 7.63
C LEU A 22 -8.27 -1.99 8.32
N THR A 23 -8.94 -2.96 8.93
CA THR A 23 -10.22 -2.74 9.64
C THR A 23 -10.20 -1.57 10.64
N PRO A 24 -9.22 -1.44 11.56
CA PRO A 24 -9.18 -0.30 12.48
C PRO A 24 -8.96 1.04 11.76
N LEU A 25 -8.16 1.08 10.69
CA LEU A 25 -7.95 2.29 9.88
C LEU A 25 -9.22 2.67 9.12
N LEU A 26 -9.95 1.70 8.58
CA LEU A 26 -11.21 1.92 7.89
C LEU A 26 -12.38 2.25 8.83
N ASN A 27 -12.21 2.05 10.14
CA ASN A 27 -13.14 2.56 11.13
C ASN A 27 -13.02 4.08 11.31
N ASP A 28 -11.89 4.66 10.91
CA ASP A 28 -11.69 6.10 10.93
C ASP A 28 -12.39 6.76 9.73
N PRO A 29 -13.33 7.69 9.98
CA PRO A 29 -14.09 8.33 8.92
C PRO A 29 -13.22 9.24 8.05
N GLU A 30 -12.19 9.89 8.61
CA GLU A 30 -11.30 10.79 7.85
C GLU A 30 -10.46 9.99 6.85
N VAL A 31 -9.95 8.83 7.27
CA VAL A 31 -9.24 7.89 6.39
C VAL A 31 -10.17 7.40 5.28
N CYS A 32 -11.39 6.98 5.62
CA CYS A 32 -12.35 6.54 4.61
C CYS A 32 -12.69 7.64 3.61
N GLU A 33 -13.01 8.86 4.07
CA GLU A 33 -13.31 9.99 3.19
C GLU A 33 -12.14 10.35 2.27
N SER A 34 -10.90 10.26 2.77
CA SER A 34 -9.72 10.44 1.93
C SER A 34 -9.54 9.34 0.88
N LEU A 35 -10.10 8.14 1.09
CA LEU A 35 -10.00 6.99 0.18
C LEU A 35 -11.15 6.92 -0.84
N VAL A 36 -12.31 7.51 -0.54
CA VAL A 36 -13.48 7.62 -1.43
C VAL A 36 -13.13 8.06 -2.87
N PRO A 37 -12.30 9.10 -3.12
CA PRO A 37 -12.00 9.53 -4.48
C PRO A 37 -11.16 8.52 -5.29
N TYR A 38 -10.51 7.56 -4.62
CA TYR A 38 -9.69 6.52 -5.24
C TYR A 38 -10.47 5.21 -5.50
N LEU A 39 -11.76 5.18 -5.15
CA LEU A 39 -12.62 4.06 -5.50
C LEU A 39 -12.81 3.95 -7.01
N PRO A 40 -12.96 2.73 -7.54
CA PRO A 40 -13.24 2.53 -8.95
C PRO A 40 -14.56 3.20 -9.33
N GLU A 41 -14.66 3.69 -10.57
CA GLU A 41 -15.80 4.51 -11.03
C GLU A 41 -17.14 3.75 -11.02
N GLU A 42 -17.06 2.42 -11.03
CA GLU A 42 -18.18 1.48 -10.94
C GLU A 42 -18.71 1.27 -9.51
N SER A 43 -17.99 1.72 -8.48
CA SER A 43 -18.39 1.63 -7.08
C SER A 43 -19.02 2.92 -6.56
N GLU A 44 -19.88 2.81 -5.55
CA GLU A 44 -20.43 3.99 -4.88
C GLU A 44 -19.31 4.70 -4.11
N LYS A 45 -19.23 6.03 -4.25
CA LYS A 45 -18.22 6.86 -3.60
C LYS A 45 -18.57 7.11 -2.13
N THR A 46 -18.58 6.04 -1.34
CA THR A 46 -18.97 6.05 0.08
C THR A 46 -17.93 5.36 0.95
N ALA A 47 -17.85 5.76 2.22
CA ALA A 47 -16.95 5.15 3.20
C ALA A 47 -17.24 3.64 3.41
N GLU A 48 -18.49 3.22 3.23
CA GLU A 48 -18.90 1.82 3.35
C GLU A 48 -18.38 0.99 2.18
N GLU A 49 -18.39 1.55 0.97
CA GLU A 49 -17.79 0.89 -0.20
C GLU A 49 -16.27 0.80 -0.12
N VAL A 50 -15.58 1.77 0.48
CA VAL A 50 -14.14 1.61 0.76
C VAL A 50 -13.88 0.32 1.54
N ARG A 51 -14.73 0.02 2.54
CA ARG A 51 -14.61 -1.21 3.33
C ARG A 51 -14.92 -2.45 2.52
N GLN A 52 -15.89 -2.39 1.60
CA GLN A 52 -16.20 -3.51 0.70
C GLN A 52 -15.05 -3.78 -0.27
N VAL A 53 -14.50 -2.73 -0.90
CA VAL A 53 -13.39 -2.84 -1.86
C VAL A 53 -12.15 -3.42 -1.19
N VAL A 54 -11.75 -2.94 -0.01
CA VAL A 54 -10.58 -3.47 0.71
C VAL A 54 -10.77 -4.95 1.10
N ARG A 55 -12.01 -5.37 1.36
CA ARG A 55 -12.35 -6.79 1.65
C ARG A 55 -12.52 -7.63 0.39
N SER A 56 -12.51 -7.02 -0.78
CA SER A 56 -12.75 -7.71 -2.04
C SER A 56 -11.51 -8.47 -2.51
N PRO A 57 -11.71 -9.56 -3.29
CA PRO A 57 -10.60 -10.30 -3.89
C PRO A 57 -9.83 -9.47 -4.92
N GLN A 58 -10.48 -8.50 -5.58
CA GLN A 58 -9.84 -7.63 -6.58
C GLN A 58 -8.76 -6.75 -5.93
N PHE A 59 -9.03 -6.17 -4.76
CA PHE A 59 -8.03 -5.42 -4.00
C PHE A 59 -6.83 -6.29 -3.62
N SER A 60 -7.10 -7.48 -3.08
CA SER A 60 -6.05 -8.43 -2.71
C SER A 60 -5.18 -8.85 -3.92
N GLN A 61 -5.80 -9.05 -5.09
CA GLN A 61 -5.09 -9.34 -6.34
C GLN A 61 -4.24 -8.16 -6.81
N ALA A 62 -4.74 -6.93 -6.71
CA ALA A 62 -3.98 -5.73 -7.04
C ALA A 62 -2.75 -5.58 -6.13
N VAL A 63 -2.91 -5.78 -4.82
CA VAL A 63 -1.80 -5.77 -3.83
C VAL A 63 -0.80 -6.89 -4.11
N GLN A 64 -1.27 -8.07 -4.51
CA GLN A 64 -0.39 -9.18 -4.91
C GLN A 64 0.43 -8.82 -6.16
N SER A 65 -0.22 -8.25 -7.18
CA SER A 65 0.45 -7.80 -8.40
C SER A 65 1.50 -6.72 -8.08
N LEU A 66 1.16 -5.76 -7.22
CA LEU A 66 2.08 -4.74 -6.71
C LEU A 66 3.27 -5.37 -5.98
N THR A 67 3.02 -6.36 -5.12
CA THR A 67 4.07 -7.09 -4.38
C THR A 67 5.05 -7.79 -5.34
N VAL A 68 4.56 -8.39 -6.41
CA VAL A 68 5.41 -9.02 -7.45
C VAL A 68 6.18 -7.96 -8.24
N ALA A 69 5.52 -6.87 -8.64
CA ALA A 69 6.16 -5.76 -9.34
C ALA A 69 7.26 -5.10 -8.49
N LEU A 70 7.04 -5.01 -7.17
CA LEU A 70 8.03 -4.51 -6.23
C LEU A 70 9.23 -5.46 -6.15
N GLN A 71 9.01 -6.75 -5.89
CA GLN A 71 10.10 -7.73 -5.79
C GLN A 71 10.91 -7.87 -7.09
N THR A 72 10.32 -7.56 -8.23
CA THR A 72 10.98 -7.58 -9.54
C THR A 72 11.70 -6.27 -9.87
N GLY A 73 11.61 -5.25 -9.01
CA GLY A 73 12.22 -3.92 -9.22
C GLY A 73 11.55 -3.09 -10.31
N GLN A 74 10.41 -3.53 -10.83
CA GLN A 74 9.69 -2.85 -11.91
C GLN A 74 8.96 -1.58 -11.42
N LEU A 75 8.80 -1.43 -10.10
CA LEU A 75 8.16 -0.25 -9.52
C LEU A 75 9.07 0.96 -9.36
N GLY A 76 10.39 0.88 -9.60
CA GLY A 76 11.32 2.01 -9.45
C GLY A 76 10.79 3.37 -9.97
N PRO A 77 10.36 3.49 -11.24
CA PRO A 77 9.81 4.74 -11.76
C PRO A 77 8.43 5.12 -11.20
N LEU A 78 7.65 4.16 -10.72
CA LEU A 78 6.37 4.42 -10.02
C LEU A 78 6.63 4.96 -8.60
N LEU A 79 7.65 4.47 -7.91
CA LEU A 79 8.05 4.96 -6.59
C LEU A 79 8.44 6.42 -6.64
N SER A 80 9.25 6.82 -7.63
CA SER A 80 9.59 8.24 -7.80
C SER A 80 8.39 9.12 -8.12
N GLN A 81 7.39 8.62 -8.88
CA GLN A 81 6.13 9.34 -9.10
C GLN A 81 5.30 9.48 -7.81
N LEU A 82 5.41 8.50 -6.92
CA LEU A 82 4.80 8.54 -5.59
C LEU A 82 5.62 9.40 -4.60
N GLY A 83 6.74 9.99 -5.02
CA GLY A 83 7.63 10.77 -4.17
C GLY A 83 8.42 9.91 -3.18
N LEU A 84 8.63 8.63 -3.50
CA LEU A 84 9.40 7.68 -2.71
C LEU A 84 10.78 7.43 -3.34
N ASP A 85 11.75 7.04 -2.51
CA ASP A 85 13.08 6.69 -2.98
C ASP A 85 13.01 5.46 -3.92
N PRO A 86 13.62 5.50 -5.12
CA PRO A 86 13.58 4.38 -6.04
C PRO A 86 14.30 3.13 -5.50
N SER A 87 15.22 3.29 -4.54
CA SER A 87 15.87 2.18 -3.82
C SER A 87 14.90 1.46 -2.87
N ALA A 88 13.76 2.06 -2.56
CA ALA A 88 12.68 1.41 -1.83
C ALA A 88 12.04 0.26 -2.66
N GLY A 89 12.31 0.22 -3.96
CA GLY A 89 11.81 -0.78 -4.90
C GLY A 89 12.42 -2.15 -4.81
N TYR A 90 13.41 -2.37 -3.94
CA TYR A 90 14.11 -3.66 -3.83
C TYR A 90 13.49 -4.60 -2.80
N SER A 91 12.66 -4.11 -1.87
CA SER A 91 12.06 -4.92 -0.80
C SER A 91 10.82 -4.26 -0.24
N VAL A 92 9.85 -5.07 0.22
CA VAL A 92 8.64 -4.57 0.90
C VAL A 92 8.99 -3.75 2.14
N GLU A 93 10.00 -4.16 2.91
CA GLU A 93 10.45 -3.41 4.09
C GLU A 93 10.97 -2.00 3.73
N LEU A 94 11.80 -1.89 2.69
CA LEU A 94 12.33 -0.61 2.23
C LEU A 94 11.22 0.29 1.71
N PHE A 95 10.25 -0.28 0.98
CA PHE A 95 9.06 0.42 0.52
C PHE A 95 8.24 1.00 1.67
N LEU A 96 7.97 0.21 2.70
CA LEU A 96 7.22 0.67 3.87
C LEU A 96 7.99 1.72 4.67
N ASN A 97 9.30 1.54 4.85
CA ASN A 97 10.14 2.53 5.51
C ASN A 97 10.18 3.86 4.75
N ALA A 98 10.23 3.82 3.41
CA ALA A 98 10.17 5.01 2.58
C ALA A 98 8.82 5.74 2.72
N ILE A 99 7.70 5.00 2.76
CA ILE A 99 6.36 5.59 2.99
C ILE A 99 6.27 6.21 4.37
N GLU A 100 6.74 5.51 5.41
CA GLU A 100 6.73 6.03 6.78
C GLU A 100 7.52 7.34 6.89
N LYS A 101 8.72 7.37 6.29
CA LYS A 101 9.55 8.57 6.25
C LYS A 101 8.86 9.71 5.53
N GLN A 102 8.25 9.45 4.36
CA GLN A 102 7.49 10.46 3.63
C GLN A 102 6.32 11.01 4.45
N ALA A 103 5.56 10.14 5.14
CA ALA A 103 4.45 10.56 5.98
C ALA A 103 4.90 11.43 7.17
N GLN A 104 6.05 11.10 7.77
CA GLN A 104 6.67 11.91 8.84
C GLN A 104 7.16 13.26 8.30
N GLU A 105 7.82 13.30 7.15
CA GLU A 105 8.30 14.54 6.53
C GLU A 105 7.12 15.47 6.18
N LYS A 106 6.02 14.93 5.66
CA LYS A 106 4.81 15.71 5.36
C LYS A 106 4.17 16.31 6.62
N ASN A 107 4.20 15.59 7.74
CA ASN A 107 3.71 16.09 9.03
C ASN A 107 4.66 17.14 9.64
N SER A 108 5.97 16.98 9.45
CA SER A 108 6.99 17.89 9.98
C SER A 108 6.99 19.23 9.23
N ASN A 109 6.85 19.20 7.90
CA ASN A 109 6.81 20.40 7.06
C ASN A 109 5.55 21.25 7.29
N ALA A 110 4.48 20.69 7.88
CA ALA A 110 3.27 21.44 8.24
C ALA A 110 3.47 22.37 9.46
N MET A 111 4.65 22.36 10.09
CA MET A 111 4.96 23.10 11.32
C MET A 111 6.04 24.19 11.16
N GLU A 112 6.56 24.39 9.93
CA GLU A 112 7.56 25.43 9.61
C GLU A 112 6.98 26.63 8.82
N GLU A 113 5.67 26.63 8.57
CA GLU A 113 4.92 27.81 8.09
C GLU A 113 4.08 28.42 9.24
N ASP A 114 4.75 29.00 10.23
CA ASP A 114 4.21 30.05 11.14
C ASP A 114 5.25 31.16 11.34
#